data_AF-A0A354SNS3-F1
#
_entry.id   AF-A0A354SNS3-F1
#
_cell.length_a   1.000
_cell.length_b   1.000
_cell.length_c   1.000
_cell.angle_alpha   90.00
_cell.angle_beta   90.00
_cell.angle_gamma   90.00
#
_symmetry.space_group_name_H-M   'P 1'
#
loop_
_entity.id
_entity.type
_entity.pdbx_description
1 polymer ?
#
loop_
_entity_poly.entity_id
_entity_poly.type
_entity_poly.pdbx_seq_one_letter_code
_entity_poly.pdbx_strand_id
1 'polypeptide(L)'
;MNREEMIKPENLVYAKPKLLNDNPMHYCPGCSHGVVHKLIAEVIEEMGMENKTIGIAPVGCAVFAYNYIDIDWQEAAHGRAPA
;
A
#
# COMPACT_ATOMS: atom_id res chain seq x y z
N MET A 1 33.00 -5.55 -9.62
CA MET A 1 31.85 -5.24 -8.75
C MET A 1 31.72 -6.37 -7.74
N ASN A 2 32.11 -6.13 -6.49
CA ASN A 2 31.98 -7.11 -5.41
C ASN A 2 30.65 -6.90 -4.65
N ARG A 3 30.26 -7.85 -3.80
CA ARG A 3 28.99 -7.78 -3.05
C ARG A 3 28.86 -6.52 -2.21
N GLU A 4 29.96 -6.10 -1.57
CA GLU A 4 30.00 -4.92 -0.69
C GLU A 4 29.73 -3.62 -1.46
N GLU A 5 30.23 -3.54 -2.70
CA GLU A 5 29.92 -2.45 -3.62
C GLU A 5 28.45 -2.45 -4.07
N MET A 6 27.83 -3.62 -4.24
CA MET A 6 26.44 -3.73 -4.70
C MET A 6 25.42 -3.33 -3.63
N ILE A 7 25.66 -3.63 -2.35
CA ILE A 7 24.68 -3.44 -1.27
C ILE A 7 24.72 -2.04 -0.62
N LYS A 8 25.47 -1.10 -1.20
CA LYS A 8 25.56 0.27 -0.68
C LYS A 8 24.18 0.96 -0.73
N PRO A 9 23.84 1.80 0.26
CA PRO A 9 22.56 2.53 0.28
C PRO A 9 22.32 3.39 -0.95
N GLU A 10 23.37 3.97 -1.53
CA GLU A 10 23.30 4.76 -2.78
C GLU A 10 22.85 3.95 -4.01
N ASN A 11 22.93 2.61 -3.97
CA ASN A 11 22.47 1.71 -5.03
C ASN A 11 21.04 1.19 -4.78
N LEU A 12 20.33 1.68 -3.76
CA LEU A 12 18.97 1.26 -3.44
C LEU A 12 17.99 1.73 -4.52
N VAL A 13 17.56 0.80 -5.38
CA VAL A 13 16.58 1.08 -6.44
C VAL A 13 15.14 0.94 -5.93
N TYR A 14 14.93 0.12 -4.90
CA TYR A 14 13.60 -0.20 -4.40
C TYR A 14 13.64 -0.52 -2.90
N ALA A 15 12.68 0.04 -2.17
CA ALA A 15 12.34 -0.36 -0.81
C ALA A 15 10.82 -0.54 -0.71
N LYS A 16 10.39 -1.37 0.25
CA LYS A 16 8.97 -1.47 0.59
C LYS A 16 8.48 -0.10 1.07
N PRO A 17 7.31 0.40 0.61
CA PRO A 17 6.76 1.67 1.09
C PRO A 17 6.54 1.62 2.60
N LYS A 18 6.80 2.71 3.32
CA LYS A 18 6.68 2.72 4.79
C LYS A 18 5.26 2.50 5.25
N LEU A 19 4.29 3.01 4.49
CA LEU A 19 2.87 2.85 4.76
C LEU A 19 2.35 1.43 4.48
N LEU A 20 3.16 0.54 3.90
CA LEU A 20 2.72 -0.83 3.65
C LEU A 20 3.07 -1.72 4.85
N ASN A 21 2.06 -2.19 5.57
CA ASN A 21 2.18 -3.08 6.73
C ASN A 21 2.82 -4.43 6.37
N ASP A 22 3.40 -5.11 7.35
CA ASP A 22 3.97 -6.47 7.20
C ASP A 22 2.92 -7.59 7.15
N ASN A 23 1.64 -7.22 7.08
CA ASN A 23 0.53 -8.16 7.01
C ASN A 23 0.58 -8.97 5.69
N PRO A 24 0.52 -10.31 5.75
CA PRO A 24 0.41 -11.14 4.56
C PRO A 24 -0.83 -10.77 3.74
N MET A 25 -0.64 -10.55 2.44
CA MET A 25 -1.74 -10.21 1.55
C MET A 25 -2.57 -11.45 1.18
N HIS A 26 -3.89 -11.30 1.24
CA HIS A 26 -4.86 -12.35 0.91
C HIS A 26 -5.19 -12.42 -0.58
N TYR A 27 -4.52 -11.63 -1.42
CA TYR A 27 -4.78 -11.57 -2.85
C TYR A 27 -4.23 -12.79 -3.58
N CYS A 28 -4.99 -13.25 -4.58
CA CYS A 28 -4.56 -14.37 -5.43
C CYS A 28 -3.25 -14.05 -6.15
N PRO A 29 -2.39 -15.04 -6.42
CA PRO A 29 -1.20 -14.85 -7.26
C PRO A 29 -1.56 -14.24 -8.62
N GLY A 30 -0.87 -13.17 -9.01
CA GLY A 30 -1.14 -12.43 -10.25
C GLY A 30 -2.26 -11.38 -10.15
N CYS A 31 -2.92 -11.23 -9.00
CA CYS A 31 -3.92 -10.21 -8.80
C CYS A 31 -3.30 -8.81 -8.62
N SER A 32 -3.83 -7.80 -9.30
CA SER A 32 -3.27 -6.44 -9.28
C SER A 32 -3.57 -5.65 -8.01
N HIS A 33 -4.44 -6.12 -7.11
CA HIS A 33 -4.77 -5.37 -5.88
C HIS A 33 -3.53 -5.06 -5.03
N GLY A 34 -2.60 -6.02 -4.87
CA GLY A 34 -1.37 -5.79 -4.12
C GLY A 34 -0.47 -4.72 -4.75
N VAL A 35 -0.37 -4.71 -6.08
CA VAL A 35 0.39 -3.69 -6.83
C VAL A 35 -0.26 -2.32 -6.69
N VAL A 36 -1.59 -2.24 -6.85
CA VAL A 36 -2.33 -0.98 -6.72
C VAL A 36 -2.24 -0.43 -5.31
N HIS A 37 -2.34 -1.26 -4.27
CA HIS A 37 -2.17 -0.82 -2.88
C HIS A 37 -0.76 -0.32 -2.58
N LYS A 38 0.27 -0.99 -3.10
CA LYS A 38 1.66 -0.50 -3.02
C LYS A 38 1.78 0.89 -3.64
N LEU A 39 1.26 1.09 -4.85
CA LEU A 39 1.33 2.39 -5.54
C LEU A 39 0.59 3.50 -4.77
N ILE A 40 -0.59 3.19 -4.22
CA ILE A 40 -1.33 4.14 -3.37
C ILE A 40 -0.51 4.50 -2.13
N ALA A 41 0.10 3.53 -1.46
CA ALA A 41 0.96 3.76 -0.30
C ALA A 41 2.18 4.64 -0.65
N GLU A 42 2.84 4.39 -1.79
CA GLU A 42 3.97 5.20 -2.27
C GLU A 42 3.55 6.65 -2.49
N VAL A 43 2.43 6.88 -3.17
CA VAL A 43 1.95 8.24 -3.48
C VAL A 43 1.57 9.00 -2.19
N ILE A 44 0.90 8.35 -1.24
CA ILE A 44 0.54 9.01 0.03
C ILE A 44 1.80 9.42 0.81
N GLU A 45 2.81 8.54 0.85
CA GLU A 45 4.11 8.81 1.49
C GLU A 45 4.86 9.95 0.77
N GLU A 46 4.94 9.92 -0.56
CA GLU A 46 5.59 10.98 -1.36
C GLU A 46 4.94 12.37 -1.15
N MET A 47 3.63 12.39 -0.89
CA MET A 47 2.89 13.60 -0.61
C MET A 47 2.95 14.05 0.86
N GLY A 48 3.52 13.22 1.76
CA GLY A 48 3.52 13.49 3.21
C GLY A 48 2.12 13.60 3.80
N MET A 49 1.20 12.74 3.32
CA MET A 49 -0.24 12.79 3.65
C MET A 49 -0.69 11.66 4.59
N GLU A 50 0.24 10.98 5.26
CA GLU A 50 -0.02 9.82 6.11
C GLU A 50 -1.10 10.13 7.16
N ASN A 51 -0.93 11.24 7.90
CA ASN A 51 -1.83 11.67 8.98
C ASN A 51 -3.00 12.55 8.51
N LYS A 52 -3.23 12.61 7.19
CA LYS A 52 -4.27 13.46 6.56
C LYS A 52 -5.13 12.71 5.55
N THR A 53 -4.90 11.41 5.38
CA THR A 53 -5.62 10.58 4.43
C THR A 53 -6.59 9.66 5.17
N ILE A 54 -7.85 9.67 4.74
CA ILE A 54 -8.85 8.67 5.16
C ILE A 54 -9.21 7.85 3.92
N GLY A 55 -8.97 6.55 3.98
CA GLY A 55 -9.35 5.60 2.95
C GLY A 55 -10.79 5.13 3.12
N ILE A 56 -11.55 5.05 2.03
CA ILE A 56 -12.88 4.45 2.02
C ILE A 56 -12.79 3.04 1.41
N ALA A 57 -12.91 2.02 2.24
CA ALA A 57 -12.84 0.63 1.80
C ALA A 57 -14.16 0.20 1.14
N PRO A 58 -14.12 -0.32 -0.10
CA PRO A 58 -15.31 -0.83 -0.78
C PRO A 58 -15.61 -2.26 -0.36
N VAL A 59 -16.82 -2.75 -0.63
CA VAL A 59 -17.12 -4.18 -0.51
C VAL A 59 -16.59 -4.96 -1.72
N GLY A 60 -15.78 -5.99 -1.47
CA GLY A 60 -15.16 -6.87 -2.48
C GLY A 60 -13.73 -7.27 -2.06
N CYS A 61 -12.94 -7.91 -2.92
CA CYS A 61 -11.55 -8.27 -2.57
C CYS A 61 -10.73 -7.05 -2.12
N ALA A 62 -10.94 -5.89 -2.76
CA ALA A 62 -10.26 -4.64 -2.42
C ALA A 62 -10.56 -4.10 -1.00
N VAL A 63 -11.58 -4.63 -0.31
CA VAL A 63 -11.94 -4.23 1.07
C VAL A 63 -10.75 -4.33 2.01
N PHE A 64 -9.89 -5.33 1.79
CA PHE A 64 -8.75 -5.61 2.67
C PHE A 64 -7.64 -4.56 2.63
N ALA A 65 -7.73 -3.51 1.80
CA ALA A 65 -6.76 -2.41 1.75
C ALA A 65 -6.43 -1.85 3.14
N TYR A 66 -7.42 -1.74 4.03
CA TYR A 66 -7.24 -1.25 5.40
C TYR A 66 -6.35 -2.14 6.27
N ASN A 67 -6.15 -3.40 5.91
CA ASN A 67 -5.22 -4.27 6.63
C ASN A 67 -3.76 -4.03 6.20
N TYR A 68 -3.54 -3.42 5.03
CA TYR A 68 -2.21 -3.36 4.41
C TYR A 68 -1.62 -1.97 4.38
N ILE A 69 -2.43 -0.92 4.32
CA ILE A 69 -1.95 0.46 4.22
C ILE A 69 -2.24 1.20 5.54
N ASP A 70 -1.19 1.75 6.14
CA ASP A 70 -1.21 2.42 7.44
C ASP A 70 -1.72 3.87 7.35
N ILE A 71 -3.04 4.01 7.17
CA ILE A 71 -3.80 5.26 7.23
C ILE A 71 -5.12 5.01 7.96
N ASP A 72 -5.92 6.05 8.20
CA ASP A 72 -7.27 5.88 8.75
C ASP A 72 -8.24 5.34 7.68
N TRP A 73 -9.18 4.47 8.08
CA TRP A 73 -10.11 3.80 7.16
C TRP A 73 -11.57 3.82 7.63
N GLN A 74 -12.49 3.84 6.66
CA GLN A 74 -13.91 3.61 6.86
C GLN A 74 -14.40 2.60 5.81
N GLU A 75 -15.15 1.57 6.22
CA GLU A 75 -15.77 0.62 5.28
C GLU A 75 -17.16 1.09 4.85
N ALA A 76 -17.35 1.29 3.55
CA ALA A 76 -18.63 1.72 3.00
C ALA A 76 -19.51 0.53 2.62
N ALA A 77 -20.83 0.74 2.64
CA ALA A 77 -21.77 -0.23 2.09
C ALA A 77 -21.48 -0.51 0.59
N HIS A 78 -21.90 -1.68 0.10
CA HIS A 78 -21.61 -2.08 -1.28
C HIS A 78 -22.11 -1.05 -2.30
N GLY A 79 -21.19 -0.59 -3.16
CA GLY A 79 -21.46 0.44 -4.16
C GLY A 79 -21.70 1.85 -3.60
N ARG A 80 -21.26 2.15 -2.37
CA ARG A 80 -21.44 3.44 -1.69
C ARG A 80 -20.13 4.11 -1.24
N ALA A 81 -18.98 3.63 -1.67
CA ALA A 81 -17.70 4.27 -1.38
C ALA A 81 -17.61 5.76 -1.78
N PRO A 82 -18.19 6.24 -2.91
CA PRO A 82 -18.15 7.66 -3.26
C PRO A 82 -19.34 8.49 -2.73
N ALA A 83 -20.26 7.87 -1.97
CA ALA A 83 -21.55 8.49 -1.59
C ALA A 83 -21.46 9.35 -0.33
#